data_AF-A0A5K0X652-F1
#
_entry.id   AF-A0A5K0X652-F1
#
_cell.length_a   1.000
_cell.length_b   1.000
_cell.length_c   1.000
_cell.angle_alpha   90.00
_cell.angle_beta   90.00
_cell.angle_gamma   90.00
#
_symmetry.space_group_name_H-M   'P 1'
#
loop_
_entity.id
_entity.type
_entity.pdbx_description
1 polymer ?
#
loop_
_entity_poly.entity_id
_entity_poly.type
_entity_poly.pdbx_seq_one_letter_code
_entity_poly.pdbx_strand_id
1 'polypeptide(L)'
;GAYISPTSDSGLSRTWHDDSQYIFGAGFGVSYSRDPNVSIQYSKAVPEYIAPPDLYGTARSMGSNTSLNLNYNLTWYIPVDNGFRYLIRLHFCEIQSAVFKENQRVFNVYVNNMTADPGFDVIYSAKENVQAPPYTGVAVYRDYM
;
A
#
# COMPACT_ATOMS: atom_id res chain seq x y z
N GLY A 1 3.65 -6.03 -3.78
CA GLY A 1 4.26 -5.10 -4.73
C GLY A 1 5.23 -5.85 -5.61
N ALA A 2 5.84 -5.17 -6.58
CA ALA A 2 6.79 -5.77 -7.52
C ALA A 2 8.24 -5.72 -7.02
N TYR A 3 9.11 -6.52 -7.63
CA TYR A 3 10.56 -6.43 -7.42
C TYR A 3 11.13 -5.11 -7.96
N ILE A 4 11.98 -4.45 -7.16
CA ILE A 4 12.73 -3.25 -7.57
C ILE A 4 14.19 -3.44 -7.16
N SER A 5 15.07 -3.36 -8.16
CA SER A 5 16.52 -3.50 -7.97
C SER A 5 17.12 -2.31 -7.21
N PRO A 6 18.28 -2.46 -6.54
CA PRO A 6 19.00 -1.35 -5.92
C PRO A 6 19.24 -0.15 -6.85
N THR A 7 19.53 -0.40 -8.13
CA THR A 7 19.77 0.64 -9.13
C THR A 7 18.51 1.38 -9.57
N SER A 8 17.34 0.79 -9.31
CA SER A 8 16.02 1.37 -9.59
C SER A 8 15.36 1.95 -8.34
N ASP A 9 16.04 1.92 -7.19
CA ASP A 9 15.57 2.56 -5.96
C ASP A 9 15.70 4.09 -6.05
N SER A 10 15.06 4.79 -5.12
CA SER A 10 15.05 6.24 -5.02
C SER A 10 16.33 6.83 -4.39
N GLY A 11 17.50 6.36 -4.85
CA GLY A 11 18.81 6.86 -4.45
C GLY A 11 19.42 6.25 -3.19
N LEU A 12 18.76 5.27 -2.55
CA LEU A 12 19.21 4.65 -1.30
C LEU A 12 19.72 3.21 -1.48
N SER A 13 19.73 2.69 -2.71
CA SER A 13 20.21 1.34 -3.05
C SER A 13 19.51 0.20 -2.29
N ARG A 14 18.26 0.40 -1.86
CA ARG A 14 17.45 -0.64 -1.22
C ARG A 14 16.93 -1.62 -2.27
N THR A 15 16.74 -2.87 -1.86
CA THR A 15 16.04 -3.87 -2.68
C THR A 15 14.61 -3.99 -2.20
N TRP A 16 13.65 -3.95 -3.12
CA TRP A 16 12.25 -4.25 -2.83
C TRP A 16 11.91 -5.61 -3.43
N HIS A 17 11.37 -6.52 -2.62
CA HIS A 17 11.01 -7.86 -3.06
C HIS A 17 9.52 -7.96 -3.38
N ASP A 18 9.18 -8.88 -4.30
CA ASP A 18 7.80 -9.24 -4.54
C ASP A 18 7.16 -9.83 -3.26
N ASP A 19 5.91 -9.45 -3.02
CA ASP A 19 5.21 -9.78 -1.77
C ASP A 19 4.59 -11.18 -1.77
N SER A 20 4.45 -11.83 -2.93
CA SER A 20 3.63 -13.04 -3.09
C SER A 20 4.10 -14.21 -2.25
N GLN A 21 5.41 -14.32 -1.99
CA GLN A 21 6.00 -15.37 -1.16
C GLN A 21 5.65 -15.26 0.32
N TYR A 22 5.19 -14.09 0.77
CA TYR A 22 4.84 -13.84 2.17
C TYR A 22 3.33 -13.92 2.41
N ILE A 23 2.52 -14.14 1.38
CA ILE A 23 1.07 -14.24 1.55
C ILE A 23 0.72 -15.56 2.25
N PHE A 24 -0.12 -15.45 3.27
CA PHE A 24 -0.59 -16.60 4.05
C PHE A 24 -2.00 -17.02 3.61
N GLY A 25 -2.19 -18.33 3.45
CA GLY A 25 -3.47 -18.93 3.09
C GLY A 25 -3.79 -18.87 1.59
N ALA A 26 -5.05 -19.17 1.25
CA ALA A 26 -5.50 -19.24 -0.15
C ALA A 26 -5.96 -17.89 -0.71
N GLY A 27 -6.14 -16.87 0.14
CA GLY A 27 -6.62 -15.54 -0.24
C GLY A 27 -5.52 -14.67 -0.83
N PHE A 28 -5.01 -15.02 -2.02
CA PHE A 28 -3.93 -14.29 -2.70
C PHE A 28 -4.29 -12.86 -3.14
N GLY A 29 -5.58 -12.53 -3.16
CA GLY A 29 -6.06 -11.26 -3.71
C GLY A 29 -5.69 -11.09 -5.19
N VAL A 30 -5.57 -9.84 -5.61
CA VAL A 30 -5.27 -9.46 -7.00
C VAL A 30 -4.19 -8.38 -7.00
N SER A 31 -3.08 -8.66 -7.69
CA SER A 31 -2.06 -7.65 -8.00
C SER A 31 -2.46 -6.86 -9.23
N TYR A 32 -2.21 -5.55 -9.20
CA TYR A 32 -2.50 -4.66 -10.32
C TYR A 32 -1.49 -3.51 -10.38
N SER A 33 -1.33 -2.96 -11.58
CA SER A 33 -0.56 -1.75 -11.84
C SER A 33 -1.50 -0.55 -11.93
N ARG A 34 -0.95 0.65 -11.83
CA ARG A 34 -1.72 1.89 -11.99
C ARG A 34 -2.43 1.95 -13.34
N ASP A 35 -3.61 2.54 -13.37
CA ASP A 35 -4.29 2.83 -14.62
C ASP A 35 -3.45 3.80 -15.48
N PRO A 36 -3.46 3.70 -16.82
CA PRO A 36 -2.58 4.50 -17.68
C PRO A 36 -2.73 6.02 -17.52
N ASN A 37 -3.90 6.50 -17.11
CA ASN A 37 -4.20 7.90 -16.88
C ASN A 37 -3.86 8.38 -15.45
N VAL A 38 -3.42 7.49 -14.56
CA VAL A 38 -3.06 7.84 -13.19
C VAL A 38 -1.58 8.19 -13.10
N SER A 39 -1.31 9.43 -12.66
CA SER A 39 0.05 9.88 -12.33
C SER A 39 0.35 9.69 -10.85
N ILE A 40 1.60 9.39 -10.51
CA ILE A 40 2.05 9.25 -9.12
C ILE A 40 2.66 10.58 -8.68
N GLN A 41 2.23 11.08 -7.53
CA GLN A 41 2.73 12.32 -6.93
C GLN A 41 3.17 12.11 -5.49
N TYR A 42 4.17 12.88 -5.11
CA TYR A 42 4.68 12.96 -3.74
C TYR A 42 4.27 14.28 -3.12
N SER A 43 3.96 14.25 -1.83
CA SER A 43 3.68 15.45 -1.06
C SER A 43 4.97 16.01 -0.45
N LYS A 44 4.92 17.26 0.03
CA LYS A 44 6.04 17.81 0.82
C LYS A 44 6.31 17.02 2.10
N ALA A 45 5.28 16.37 2.65
CA ALA A 45 5.39 15.53 3.85
C ALA A 45 5.98 14.15 3.57
N VAL A 46 5.97 13.71 2.31
CA VAL A 46 6.42 12.38 1.87
C VAL A 46 7.53 12.57 0.84
N PRO A 47 8.81 12.64 1.25
CA PRO A 47 9.93 12.86 0.35
C PRO A 47 10.05 11.75 -0.71
N GLU A 48 10.49 12.09 -1.93
CA GLU A 48 10.60 11.12 -3.04
C GLU A 48 11.54 9.95 -2.74
N TYR A 49 12.56 10.14 -1.88
CA TYR A 49 13.47 9.07 -1.48
C TYR A 49 12.82 8.03 -0.55
N ILE A 50 11.59 8.28 -0.04
CA ILE A 50 10.92 7.37 0.89
C ILE A 50 10.71 5.99 0.26
N ALA A 51 10.38 5.96 -1.03
CA ALA A 51 10.22 4.78 -1.86
C ALA A 51 10.09 5.23 -3.33
N PRO A 52 10.57 4.41 -4.29
CA PRO A 52 10.53 4.74 -5.71
C PRO A 52 9.10 4.78 -6.27
N PRO A 53 8.83 5.55 -7.35
CA PRO A 53 7.50 5.65 -7.95
C PRO A 53 6.93 4.30 -8.40
N ASP A 54 7.79 3.38 -8.83
CA ASP A 54 7.41 2.02 -9.25
C ASP A 54 6.82 1.20 -8.10
N LEU A 55 7.22 1.48 -6.85
CA LEU A 55 6.59 0.87 -5.67
C LEU A 55 5.12 1.31 -5.59
N TYR A 56 4.88 2.62 -5.65
CA TYR A 56 3.55 3.20 -5.58
C TYR A 56 2.73 2.97 -6.85
N GLY A 57 3.35 2.60 -7.96
CA GLY A 57 2.69 2.24 -9.21
C GLY A 57 2.11 0.81 -9.25
N THR A 58 2.34 0.01 -8.20
CA THR A 58 1.80 -1.36 -8.07
C THR A 58 1.13 -1.55 -6.72
N ALA A 59 0.07 -2.35 -6.69
CA ALA A 59 -0.64 -2.66 -5.46
C ALA A 59 -1.24 -4.07 -5.50
N ARG A 60 -1.66 -4.54 -4.32
CA ARG A 60 -2.46 -5.76 -4.16
C ARG A 60 -3.74 -5.40 -3.42
N SER A 61 -4.87 -5.90 -3.91
CA SER A 61 -6.18 -5.75 -3.27
C SER A 61 -6.86 -7.11 -3.10
N MET A 62 -8.01 -7.13 -2.43
CA MET A 62 -8.81 -8.34 -2.29
C MET A 62 -9.59 -8.71 -3.57
N GLY A 63 -9.59 -7.83 -4.57
CA GLY A 63 -10.33 -7.99 -5.82
C GLY A 63 -11.68 -7.25 -5.83
N SER A 64 -12.46 -7.43 -6.90
CA SER A 64 -13.71 -6.69 -7.16
C SER A 64 -14.96 -7.31 -6.53
N ASN A 65 -14.89 -8.55 -6.02
CA ASN A 65 -16.05 -9.23 -5.43
C ASN A 65 -16.22 -8.82 -3.97
N THR A 66 -17.11 -7.86 -3.72
CA THR A 66 -17.37 -7.30 -2.39
C THR A 66 -17.84 -8.36 -1.39
N SER A 67 -18.71 -9.30 -1.79
CA SER A 67 -19.18 -10.37 -0.92
C SER A 67 -18.05 -11.29 -0.49
N LEU A 68 -17.13 -11.64 -1.39
CA LEU A 68 -15.95 -12.43 -1.01
C LEU A 68 -15.02 -11.63 -0.09
N ASN A 69 -14.78 -10.36 -0.41
CA ASN A 69 -13.88 -9.50 0.36
C ASN A 69 -14.30 -9.34 1.84
N LEU A 70 -15.59 -9.48 2.16
CA LEU A 70 -16.07 -9.43 3.54
C LEU A 70 -15.83 -10.73 4.34
N ASN A 71 -15.44 -11.82 3.68
CA ASN A 71 -15.35 -13.15 4.26
C ASN A 71 -13.90 -13.67 4.45
N TYR A 72 -12.88 -12.87 4.14
CA TYR A 72 -11.50 -13.23 4.41
C TYR A 72 -10.65 -11.99 4.69
N ASN A 73 -9.42 -12.18 5.16
CA ASN A 73 -8.42 -11.12 5.28
C ASN A 73 -7.28 -11.41 4.30
N LEU A 74 -6.84 -10.39 3.56
CA LEU A 74 -5.59 -10.47 2.81
C LEU A 74 -4.43 -10.37 3.81
N THR A 75 -3.69 -11.46 3.96
CA THR A 75 -2.77 -11.65 5.09
C THR A 75 -1.37 -11.93 4.59
N TRP A 76 -0.38 -11.22 5.17
CA TRP A 76 1.03 -11.52 5.00
C TRP A 76 1.58 -12.08 6.31
N TYR A 77 2.40 -13.13 6.21
CA TYR A 77 3.12 -13.74 7.32
C TYR A 77 4.61 -13.55 7.12
N ILE A 78 5.24 -12.83 8.05
CA ILE A 78 6.65 -12.50 8.03
C ILE A 78 7.26 -13.04 9.33
N PRO A 79 8.10 -14.09 9.27
CA PRO A 79 8.79 -14.58 10.47
C PRO A 79 9.78 -13.53 10.96
N VAL A 80 9.80 -13.29 12.28
CA VAL A 80 10.68 -12.33 12.95
C VAL A 80 11.29 -12.97 14.20
N ASP A 81 12.38 -12.37 14.70
CA ASP A 81 13.04 -12.84 15.92
C ASP A 81 12.26 -12.41 17.18
N ASN A 82 12.30 -13.25 18.20
CA ASN A 82 11.67 -12.93 19.47
C ASN A 82 12.53 -11.95 20.29
N GLY A 83 11.88 -11.13 21.13
CA GLY A 83 12.55 -10.23 22.07
C GLY A 83 12.88 -8.84 21.54
N PHE A 84 12.47 -8.52 20.31
CA PHE A 84 12.65 -7.20 19.70
C PHE A 84 11.31 -6.49 19.47
N ARG A 85 11.39 -5.17 19.27
CA ARG A 85 10.28 -4.37 18.75
C ARG A 85 10.51 -4.15 17.26
N TYR A 86 9.45 -4.24 16.47
CA TYR A 86 9.50 -4.10 15.03
C TYR A 86 8.68 -2.89 14.60
N LEU A 87 9.25 -2.09 13.70
CA LEU A 87 8.52 -1.03 13.02
C LEU A 87 8.02 -1.59 11.69
N ILE A 88 6.70 -1.55 11.48
CA ILE A 88 6.07 -1.94 10.22
C ILE A 88 5.64 -0.68 9.49
N ARG A 89 6.26 -0.40 8.35
CA ARG A 89 5.84 0.69 7.45
C ARG A 89 5.03 0.12 6.29
N LEU A 90 3.77 0.51 6.20
CA LEU A 90 2.92 0.22 5.05
C LEU A 90 2.89 1.43 4.10
N HIS A 91 3.13 1.17 2.83
CA HIS A 91 3.09 2.18 1.76
C HIS A 91 1.78 2.05 0.98
N PHE A 92 1.11 3.16 0.73
CA PHE A 92 -0.14 3.19 -0.02
C PHE A 92 -0.14 4.27 -1.10
N CYS A 93 -0.86 3.99 -2.17
CA CYS A 93 -1.21 4.94 -3.21
C CYS A 93 -2.48 4.41 -3.88
N GLU A 94 -3.51 5.24 -4.05
CA GLU A 94 -4.68 4.84 -4.82
C GLU A 94 -4.38 5.05 -6.31
N ILE A 95 -4.43 3.95 -7.07
CA ILE A 95 -3.92 3.89 -8.44
C ILE A 95 -4.95 3.43 -9.46
N GLN A 96 -6.20 3.22 -9.04
CA GLN A 96 -7.32 2.93 -9.94
C GLN A 96 -8.12 4.20 -10.18
N SER A 97 -8.31 4.56 -11.45
CA SER A 97 -9.07 5.75 -11.87
C SER A 97 -10.54 5.73 -11.42
N ALA A 98 -11.09 4.54 -11.14
CA ALA A 98 -12.43 4.36 -10.61
C ALA A 98 -12.58 4.77 -9.13
N VAL A 99 -11.46 4.86 -8.39
CA VAL A 99 -11.43 5.23 -6.96
C VAL A 99 -10.71 6.57 -6.84
N PHE A 100 -11.47 7.65 -6.67
CA PHE A 100 -10.98 9.03 -6.71
C PHE A 100 -11.65 9.95 -5.68
N LYS A 101 -12.51 9.40 -4.82
CA LYS A 101 -13.15 10.09 -3.69
C LYS A 101 -12.97 9.28 -2.40
N GLU A 102 -12.99 10.02 -1.29
CA GLU A 102 -13.06 9.43 0.04
C GLU A 102 -14.25 8.49 0.18
N ASN A 103 -14.12 7.53 1.09
CA ASN A 103 -15.10 6.54 1.48
C ASN A 103 -15.49 5.56 0.36
N GLN A 104 -14.77 5.54 -0.77
CA GLN A 104 -14.97 4.54 -1.83
C GLN A 104 -14.25 3.22 -1.53
N ARG A 105 -13.10 3.28 -0.84
CA ARG A 105 -12.37 2.11 -0.39
C ARG A 105 -11.86 2.35 1.03
N VAL A 106 -12.46 1.64 1.97
CA VAL A 106 -12.14 1.73 3.40
C VAL A 106 -11.87 0.32 3.90
N PHE A 107 -10.77 0.15 4.62
CA PHE A 107 -10.38 -1.17 5.14
C PHE A 107 -9.72 -1.07 6.50
N ASN A 108 -9.78 -2.15 7.27
CA ASN A 108 -9.08 -2.24 8.54
C ASN A 108 -7.67 -2.79 8.32
N VAL A 109 -6.72 -2.27 9.08
CA VAL A 109 -5.36 -2.82 9.17
C VAL A 109 -5.23 -3.55 10.50
N TYR A 110 -4.76 -4.79 10.43
CA TYR A 110 -4.44 -5.61 11.58
C TYR A 110 -2.96 -5.96 11.58
N VAL A 111 -2.30 -5.79 12.73
CA VAL A 111 -0.91 -6.20 12.96
C VAL A 111 -0.92 -7.18 14.12
N ASN A 112 -0.39 -8.38 13.89
CA ASN A 112 -0.36 -9.45 14.89
C ASN A 112 -1.75 -9.71 15.55
N ASN A 113 -2.79 -9.81 14.71
CA ASN A 113 -4.20 -9.98 15.10
C ASN A 113 -4.80 -8.84 15.97
N MET A 114 -4.10 -7.73 16.13
CA MET A 114 -4.61 -6.53 16.81
C MET A 114 -4.97 -5.47 15.79
N THR A 115 -6.04 -4.71 16.03
CA THR A 115 -6.43 -3.57 15.19
C THR A 115 -5.37 -2.48 15.29
N ALA A 116 -4.72 -2.17 14.17
CA ALA A 116 -3.72 -1.13 14.06
C ALA A 116 -4.30 0.16 13.46
N ASP A 117 -5.22 0.04 12.49
CA ASP A 117 -5.90 1.17 11.86
C ASP A 117 -7.35 0.80 11.53
N PRO A 118 -8.35 1.33 12.28
CA PRO A 118 -9.74 1.07 11.99
C PRO A 118 -10.24 1.99 10.88
N GLY A 119 -10.61 1.42 9.73
CA GLY A 119 -11.22 2.16 8.63
C GLY A 119 -10.27 3.11 7.90
N PHE A 120 -9.07 2.64 7.57
CA PHE A 120 -8.11 3.40 6.77
C PHE A 120 -8.65 3.67 5.36
N ASP A 121 -8.49 4.92 4.91
CA ASP A 121 -8.83 5.40 3.58
C ASP A 121 -7.62 6.14 3.00
N VAL A 122 -7.11 5.62 1.87
CA VAL A 122 -5.91 6.14 1.19
C VAL A 122 -6.15 7.55 0.65
N ILE A 123 -7.34 7.83 0.11
CA ILE A 123 -7.66 9.14 -0.48
C ILE A 123 -7.82 10.18 0.62
N TYR A 124 -8.47 9.81 1.73
CA TYR A 124 -8.55 10.68 2.90
C TYR A 124 -7.14 10.98 3.45
N SER A 125 -6.32 9.95 3.65
CA SER A 125 -4.93 10.11 4.11
C SER A 125 -4.07 10.95 3.17
N ALA A 126 -4.31 10.90 1.85
CA ALA A 126 -3.57 11.68 0.87
C ALA A 126 -3.88 13.18 0.96
N LYS A 127 -5.16 13.53 1.18
CA LYS A 127 -5.62 14.93 1.21
C LYS A 127 -5.05 15.74 2.36
N GLU A 128 -4.74 15.11 3.48
CA GLU A 128 -4.02 15.76 4.59
C GLU A 128 -2.67 16.34 4.14
N ASN A 129 -2.10 15.82 3.05
CA ASN A 129 -0.77 16.18 2.59
C ASN A 129 -0.78 17.04 1.31
N VAL A 130 -1.70 16.80 0.36
CA VAL A 130 -1.82 17.52 -0.92
C VAL A 130 -3.27 17.51 -1.43
N GLN A 131 -3.72 18.64 -1.98
CA GLN A 131 -4.93 18.68 -2.82
C GLN A 131 -4.58 18.24 -4.24
N ALA A 132 -4.76 16.95 -4.53
CA ALA A 132 -4.44 16.38 -5.85
C ALA A 132 -5.64 16.45 -6.82
N PRO A 133 -5.42 16.68 -8.12
CA PRO A 133 -6.48 16.61 -9.12
C PRO A 133 -6.97 15.16 -9.30
N PRO A 134 -8.13 14.94 -9.92
CA PRO A 134 -8.58 13.60 -10.30
C PRO A 134 -7.51 12.83 -11.08
N TYR A 135 -7.51 11.50 -10.96
CA TYR A 135 -6.53 10.62 -11.62
C TYR A 135 -5.07 10.86 -11.17
N THR A 136 -4.90 11.22 -9.90
CA THR A 136 -3.59 11.33 -9.27
C THR A 136 -3.53 10.41 -8.07
N GLY A 137 -2.59 9.45 -8.11
CA GLY A 137 -2.21 8.66 -6.96
C GLY A 137 -1.20 9.44 -6.12
N VAL A 138 -1.53 9.74 -4.87
CA VAL A 138 -0.62 10.41 -3.94
C VAL A 138 0.04 9.35 -3.06
N ALA A 139 1.36 9.36 -3.00
CA ALA A 139 2.14 8.49 -2.13
C ALA A 139 1.91 8.85 -0.65
N VAL A 140 1.48 7.86 0.14
CA VAL A 140 1.37 7.96 1.59
C VAL A 140 1.97 6.72 2.25
N TYR A 141 2.32 6.83 3.53
CA TYR A 141 2.72 5.67 4.33
C TYR A 141 2.16 5.78 5.75
N ARG A 142 2.12 4.64 6.45
CA ARG A 142 1.77 4.53 7.87
C ARG A 142 2.75 3.61 8.57
N ASP A 143 3.15 4.01 9.77
CA ASP A 143 4.07 3.26 10.62
C ASP A 143 3.30 2.68 11.81
N TYR A 144 3.50 1.40 12.07
CA TYR A 144 2.92 0.65 13.18
C TYR A 144 4.04 0.01 14.02
N MET A 145 3.84 -0.09 15.34
CA MET A 145 4.78 -0.71 16.28
C MET A 145 4.08 -1.75 17.14
#